data_AF-A0AAV0FFB4-F1
#
_entry.id   AF-A0AAV0FFB4-F1
#
_cell.length_a   1.000
_cell.length_b   1.000
_cell.length_c   1.000
_cell.angle_alpha   90.00
_cell.angle_beta   90.00
_cell.angle_gamma   90.00
#
_symmetry.space_group_name_H-M   'P 1'
#
loop_
_entity.id
_entity.type
_entity.pdbx_description
1 polymer ?
#
loop_
_entity_poly.entity_id
_entity_poly.type
_entity_poly.pdbx_seq_one_letter_code
_entity_poly.pdbx_strand_id
1 'polypeptide(L)'
;MSFSSSLPGKYYLVDSGYPNTLGYLAPFDDAGMRKHVPEFRDGGKPRGVMEHFNYRHSSLRTTIERAFSHLKKRWKILHNMPKMKEEYQQAIIFSTFALHNFTSMCKMGIPIYEHEGNGEGMVDSEKKL
;
A
#
# COMPACT_ATOMS: atom_id res chain seq x y z
N MET A 1 1.31 19.20 -0.22
CA MET A 1 1.06 18.10 0.74
C MET A 1 2.39 17.60 1.25
N SER A 2 2.62 17.59 2.56
CA SER A 2 3.79 16.96 3.18
C SER A 2 3.31 15.62 3.74
N PHE A 3 3.90 14.51 3.28
CA PHE A 3 3.71 13.23 3.94
C PHE A 3 4.60 13.20 5.19
N SER A 4 4.10 12.62 6.27
CA SER A 4 4.92 12.28 7.44
C SER A 4 6.12 11.45 7.01
N SER A 5 7.28 11.64 7.65
CA SER A 5 8.46 10.80 7.42
C SER A 5 8.09 9.33 7.57
N SER A 6 8.63 8.47 6.69
CA SER A 6 8.39 7.03 6.82
C SER A 6 8.97 6.54 8.16
N LEU A 7 8.33 5.50 8.71
CA LEU A 7 8.88 4.82 9.89
C LEU A 7 10.29 4.28 9.56
N PRO A 8 11.21 4.20 10.55
CA PRO A 8 12.54 3.66 10.33
C PRO A 8 12.51 2.30 9.62
N GLY A 9 13.29 2.16 8.55
CA GLY A 9 13.36 0.95 7.73
C GLY A 9 12.19 0.73 6.77
N LYS A 10 11.21 1.65 6.68
CA LYS A 10 10.11 1.59 5.71
C LYS A 10 10.24 2.68 4.65
N TYR A 11 9.70 2.40 3.47
CA TYR A 11 9.70 3.32 2.34
C TYR A 11 8.31 3.39 1.70
N TYR A 12 7.91 4.59 1.30
CA TYR A 12 6.71 4.83 0.51
C TYR A 12 7.01 4.65 -0.97
N LEU A 13 6.22 3.81 -1.65
CA LEU A 13 6.23 3.71 -3.10
C LEU A 13 5.57 4.96 -3.69
N VAL A 14 6.32 5.76 -4.45
CA VAL A 14 5.84 7.05 -4.98
C VAL A 14 6.01 7.18 -6.49
N ASP A 15 5.32 8.17 -7.05
CA ASP A 15 5.33 8.53 -8.46
C ASP A 15 6.66 9.18 -8.85
N SER A 16 6.97 9.22 -10.15
CA SER A 16 8.19 9.85 -10.69
C SER A 16 8.30 11.35 -10.43
N GLY A 17 7.21 12.01 -10.00
CA GLY A 17 7.24 13.42 -9.60
C GLY A 17 7.84 13.67 -8.21
N TYR A 18 8.16 12.62 -7.45
CA TYR A 18 8.77 12.73 -6.12
C TYR A 18 10.28 12.46 -6.20
N PRO A 19 11.09 13.18 -5.41
CA PRO A 19 12.51 12.89 -5.33
C PRO A 19 12.74 11.55 -4.64
N ASN A 20 13.77 10.82 -5.08
CA ASN A 20 14.17 9.55 -4.46
C ASN A 20 15.03 9.83 -3.22
N THR A 21 14.39 10.19 -2.11
CA THR A 21 15.01 10.52 -0.82
C THR A 21 14.73 9.43 0.22
N LEU A 22 15.41 9.48 1.37
CA LEU A 22 15.18 8.52 2.44
C LEU A 22 13.69 8.47 2.81
N GLY A 23 13.12 7.26 2.78
CA GLY A 23 11.71 7.01 3.04
C GLY A 23 10.79 7.07 1.82
N TYR A 24 11.31 7.38 0.64
CA TYR A 24 10.57 7.39 -0.63
C TYR A 24 11.27 6.50 -1.66
N LEU A 25 10.47 5.80 -2.48
CA LEU A 25 10.93 4.98 -3.58
C LEU A 25 10.23 5.45 -4.85
N ALA A 26 10.86 6.40 -5.53
CA ALA A 26 10.49 6.82 -6.87
C ALA A 26 11.16 5.89 -7.90
N PRO A 27 10.57 5.68 -9.09
CA PRO A 27 11.25 4.95 -10.16
C PRO A 27 12.52 5.71 -10.59
N PHE A 28 13.53 4.97 -11.07
CA PHE A 28 14.68 5.59 -11.71
C PHE A 28 14.25 6.25 -13.02
N ASP A 29 14.70 7.48 -13.23
CA ASP A 29 14.31 8.34 -14.36
C ASP A 29 15.46 8.55 -15.37
N ASP A 30 16.29 7.53 -15.54
CA ASP A 30 17.38 7.57 -16.52
C ASP A 30 16.83 7.41 -17.95
N ALA A 31 17.35 8.23 -18.87
CA ALA A 31 16.96 8.23 -20.27
C ALA A 31 17.16 6.83 -20.89
N GLY A 32 16.07 6.24 -21.39
CA GLY A 32 16.09 4.93 -22.03
C GLY A 32 15.78 3.74 -21.11
N MET A 33 15.59 3.96 -19.80
CA MET A 33 15.14 2.90 -18.89
C MET A 33 13.64 2.67 -19.01
N ARG A 34 13.25 1.40 -19.18
CA ARG A 34 11.84 0.99 -19.12
C ARG A 34 11.29 1.18 -17.70
N LYS A 35 10.05 1.64 -17.59
CA LYS A 35 9.39 1.96 -16.31
C LYS A 35 7.94 1.50 -16.24
N HIS A 36 7.33 1.10 -17.35
CA HIS A 36 5.96 0.61 -17.37
C HIS A 36 5.93 -0.91 -17.58
N VAL A 37 5.11 -1.62 -16.79
CA VAL A 37 4.96 -3.09 -16.89
C VAL A 37 4.76 -3.59 -18.33
N PRO A 38 3.96 -2.93 -19.21
CA PRO A 38 3.82 -3.36 -20.61
C PRO A 38 5.15 -3.37 -21.40
N GLU A 39 6.04 -2.41 -21.18
CA GLU A 39 7.34 -2.32 -21.86
C GLU A 39 8.24 -3.53 -21.55
N PHE A 40 8.10 -4.10 -20.36
CA PHE A 40 8.82 -5.32 -19.95
C PHE A 40 8.14 -6.59 -20.44
N ARG A 41 6.81 -6.59 -20.59
CA ARG A 41 6.08 -7.72 -21.16
C ARG A 41 6.42 -7.88 -22.64
N ASP A 42 6.48 -6.76 -23.37
CA ASP A 42 6.61 -6.76 -24.82
C ASP A 42 8.10 -6.72 -25.23
N GLY A 43 8.99 -6.12 -24.42
CA GLY A 43 10.44 -6.02 -24.68
C GLY A 43 11.31 -7.08 -24.00
N GLY A 44 10.71 -8.09 -23.36
CA GLY A 44 11.42 -9.14 -22.63
C GLY A 44 11.95 -8.72 -21.26
N LYS A 45 12.67 -9.63 -20.59
CA LYS A 45 13.06 -9.51 -19.17
C LYS A 45 13.83 -8.19 -18.86
N PRO A 46 13.65 -7.62 -17.66
CA PRO A 46 14.44 -6.48 -17.19
C PRO A 46 15.95 -6.78 -17.22
N ARG A 47 16.77 -5.77 -17.52
CA ARG A 47 18.23 -5.87 -17.66
C ARG A 47 18.93 -4.94 -16.67
N GLY A 48 19.82 -5.51 -15.86
CA GLY A 48 20.54 -4.76 -14.83
C GLY A 48 19.64 -4.38 -13.64
N VAL A 49 20.27 -3.78 -12.62
CA VAL A 49 19.64 -3.49 -11.33
C VAL A 49 18.54 -2.43 -11.41
N MET A 50 18.72 -1.39 -12.23
CA MET A 50 17.77 -0.28 -12.36
C MET A 50 16.46 -0.71 -13.04
N GLU A 51 16.52 -1.44 -14.16
CA GLU A 51 15.31 -1.96 -14.80
C GLU A 51 14.60 -2.99 -13.92
N HIS A 52 15.32 -3.83 -13.18
CA HIS A 52 14.71 -4.74 -12.21
C HIS A 52 13.95 -3.98 -11.13
N PHE A 53 14.55 -2.92 -10.59
CA PHE A 53 13.89 -2.05 -9.63
C PHE A 53 12.63 -1.41 -10.23
N ASN A 54 12.75 -0.78 -11.40
CA ASN A 54 11.63 -0.13 -12.08
C ASN A 54 10.49 -1.10 -12.43
N TYR A 55 10.82 -2.33 -12.86
CA TYR A 55 9.82 -3.36 -13.11
C TYR A 55 9.05 -3.73 -11.83
N ARG A 56 9.76 -3.94 -10.71
CA ARG A 56 9.13 -4.25 -9.41
C ARG A 56 8.31 -3.08 -8.89
N HIS A 57 8.84 -1.86 -8.99
CA HIS A 57 8.14 -0.63 -8.64
C HIS A 57 6.82 -0.52 -9.41
N SER A 58 6.88 -0.63 -10.74
CA SER A 58 5.72 -0.56 -11.63
C SER A 58 4.71 -1.67 -11.37
N SER A 59 5.17 -2.89 -11.08
CA SER A 59 4.31 -4.02 -10.72
C SER A 59 3.56 -3.79 -9.40
N LEU A 60 4.25 -3.29 -8.37
CA LEU A 60 3.63 -2.94 -7.09
C LEU A 60 2.62 -1.82 -7.26
N ARG A 61 3.00 -0.74 -7.98
CA ARG A 61 2.09 0.37 -8.30
C ARG A 61 0.84 -0.13 -9.01
N THR A 62 1.00 -0.94 -10.05
CA THR A 62 -0.13 -1.51 -10.80
C THR A 62 -1.05 -2.33 -9.89
N THR A 63 -0.48 -3.08 -8.94
CA THR A 63 -1.26 -3.88 -8.00
C THR A 63 -2.09 -2.99 -7.08
N ILE A 64 -1.48 -1.94 -6.53
CA ILE A 64 -2.16 -0.94 -5.70
C ILE A 64 -3.28 -0.26 -6.50
N GLU A 65 -2.98 0.30 -7.68
CA GLU A 65 -3.96 0.97 -8.54
C GLU A 65 -5.14 0.08 -8.91
N ARG A 66 -4.89 -1.21 -9.20
CA ARG A 66 -5.96 -2.20 -9.46
C ARG A 66 -6.84 -2.45 -8.24
N ALA A 67 -6.25 -2.55 -7.05
CA ALA A 67 -7.01 -2.72 -5.81
C ALA A 67 -7.94 -1.53 -5.54
N PHE A 68 -7.42 -0.31 -5.69
CA PHE A 68 -8.23 0.91 -5.61
C PHE A 68 -9.30 0.97 -6.71
N SER A 69 -8.99 0.54 -7.92
CA SER A 69 -9.95 0.48 -9.02
C SER A 69 -11.11 -0.46 -8.72
N HIS A 70 -10.83 -1.65 -8.16
CA HIS A 70 -11.86 -2.58 -7.71
C HIS A 70 -12.72 -2.00 -6.59
N LEU A 71 -12.09 -1.33 -5.62
CA LEU A 71 -12.80 -0.66 -4.54
C LEU A 71 -13.75 0.42 -5.07
N LYS A 72 -13.27 1.33 -5.93
CA LYS A 72 -14.07 2.40 -6.54
C LYS A 72 -15.19 1.87 -7.43
N LYS A 73 -14.96 0.76 -8.15
CA LYS A 73 -15.99 0.10 -8.96
C LYS A 73 -17.14 -0.46 -8.10
N ARG A 74 -16.82 -0.99 -6.92
CA ARG A 74 -17.82 -1.51 -5.97
C ARG A 74 -18.54 -0.39 -5.21
N TRP A 75 -17.79 0.57 -4.69
CA TRP A 75 -18.29 1.67 -3.88
C TRP A 75 -18.34 2.96 -4.70
N LYS A 76 -19.41 3.14 -5.48
CA LYS A 76 -19.57 4.28 -6.40
C LYS A 76 -19.47 5.65 -5.72
N ILE A 77 -19.75 5.75 -4.42
CA ILE A 77 -19.58 6.98 -3.63
C ILE A 77 -18.13 7.48 -3.64
N LEU A 78 -17.15 6.60 -3.83
CA LEU A 78 -15.73 6.98 -3.94
C LEU A 78 -15.38 7.60 -5.29
N HIS A 79 -16.22 7.44 -6.32
CA HIS A 79 -16.01 8.09 -7.62
C HIS A 79 -16.43 9.56 -7.59
N ASN A 80 -17.60 9.81 -7.00
CA ASN A 80 -18.19 11.16 -6.90
C ASN A 80 -18.38 11.50 -5.42
N MET A 81 -17.26 11.68 -4.70
CA MET A 81 -17.29 12.02 -3.28
C MET A 81 -18.09 13.32 -3.08
N PRO A 82 -19.18 13.33 -2.29
CA PRO A 82 -19.96 14.54 -2.11
C PRO A 82 -19.14 15.59 -1.37
N LYS A 83 -19.39 16.87 -1.67
CA LYS A 83 -18.76 17.99 -0.97
C LYS A 83 -19.39 18.09 0.43
N MET A 84 -18.60 17.74 1.44
CA MET A 84 -18.96 17.79 2.85
C MET A 84 -17.70 18.08 3.66
N LYS A 85 -17.82 18.22 4.98
CA LYS A 85 -16.64 18.39 5.84
C LYS A 85 -15.68 17.21 5.65
N GLU A 86 -14.39 17.50 5.71
CA GLU A 86 -13.32 16.53 5.47
C GLU A 86 -13.45 15.29 6.37
N GLU A 87 -13.81 15.48 7.63
CA GLU A 87 -14.07 14.41 8.61
C GLU A 87 -15.06 13.36 8.09
N TYR A 88 -16.15 13.79 7.42
CA TYR A 88 -17.14 12.87 6.87
C TYR A 88 -16.63 12.19 5.60
N GLN A 89 -15.89 12.89 4.75
CA GLN A 89 -15.27 12.28 3.57
C GLN A 89 -14.27 11.19 3.98
N GLN A 90 -13.44 11.44 4.99
CA GLN A 90 -12.52 10.47 5.56
C GLN A 90 -13.27 9.27 6.17
N ALA A 91 -14.34 9.52 6.92
CA ALA A 91 -15.17 8.45 7.48
C ALA A 91 -15.79 7.56 6.40
N ILE A 92 -16.26 8.13 5.29
CA ILE A 92 -16.76 7.38 4.12
C ILE A 92 -15.64 6.51 3.54
N ILE A 93 -14.44 7.07 3.35
CA ILE A 93 -13.28 6.32 2.86
C ILE A 93 -13.00 5.14 3.80
N PHE A 94 -12.75 5.36 5.08
CA PHE A 94 -12.45 4.28 6.03
C PHE A 94 -13.56 3.22 6.11
N SER A 95 -14.82 3.63 6.13
CA SER A 95 -15.96 2.71 6.16
C SER A 95 -15.99 1.80 4.92
N THR A 96 -15.79 2.37 3.72
CA THR A 96 -15.77 1.56 2.48
C THR A 96 -14.61 0.58 2.42
N PHE A 97 -13.43 0.97 2.93
CA PHE A 97 -12.27 0.08 3.06
C PHE A 97 -12.54 -1.06 4.04
N ALA A 98 -13.03 -0.74 5.24
CA ALA A 98 -13.33 -1.73 6.27
C ALA A 98 -14.36 -2.76 5.76
N LEU A 99 -15.47 -2.29 5.17
CA LEU A 99 -16.50 -3.17 4.60
C LEU A 99 -15.98 -4.02 3.43
N HIS A 100 -15.09 -3.46 2.59
CA HIS A 100 -14.46 -4.20 1.50
C HIS A 100 -13.59 -5.33 2.04
N ASN A 101 -12.69 -5.01 2.98
CA ASN A 101 -11.79 -5.97 3.60
C ASN A 101 -12.57 -7.06 4.33
N PHE A 102 -13.59 -6.70 5.11
CA PHE A 102 -14.47 -7.64 5.78
C PHE A 102 -15.12 -8.61 4.80
N THR A 103 -15.72 -8.11 3.71
CA THR A 103 -16.33 -8.99 2.71
C THR A 103 -15.29 -9.92 2.07
N SER A 104 -14.09 -9.42 1.79
CA SER A 104 -13.01 -10.20 1.17
C SER A 104 -12.51 -11.30 2.12
N MET A 105 -12.35 -11.01 3.41
CA MET A 105 -11.99 -12.01 4.43
C MET A 105 -13.04 -13.11 4.53
N CYS A 106 -14.32 -12.75 4.61
CA CYS A 106 -15.41 -13.73 4.64
C CYS A 106 -15.41 -14.64 3.39
N LYS A 107 -15.12 -14.08 2.21
CA LYS A 107 -15.02 -14.87 0.96
C LYS A 107 -13.81 -15.80 0.92
N MET A 108 -12.71 -15.42 1.55
CA MET A 108 -11.48 -16.21 1.61
C MET A 108 -11.48 -17.23 2.74
N GLY A 109 -12.52 -17.24 3.60
CA GLY A 109 -12.57 -18.08 4.79
C GLY A 109 -11.50 -17.72 5.82
N ILE A 110 -10.98 -16.48 5.79
CA ILE A 110 -10.01 -16.01 6.78
C ILE A 110 -10.77 -15.81 8.10
N PRO A 111 -10.34 -16.44 9.21
CA PRO A 111 -10.97 -16.25 10.51
C PRO A 111 -10.94 -14.78 10.91
N ILE A 112 -12.11 -14.24 11.28
CA ILE A 112 -12.28 -12.85 11.69
C ILE A 112 -12.11 -12.63 13.21
N TYR A 113 -11.82 -13.70 13.95
CA TYR A 113 -11.53 -13.66 15.37
C TYR A 113 -10.10 -14.17 15.60
N GLU A 114 -9.33 -13.46 16.41
CA GLU A 114 -8.11 -13.99 16.99
C GLU A 114 -8.47 -15.14 17.94
N HIS A 115 -7.63 -16.18 17.95
CA HIS A 115 -7.60 -17.12 19.06
C HIS A 115 -7.15 -16.34 20.29
N GLU A 116 -7.96 -16.26 21.35
CA GLU A 116 -7.52 -15.74 22.63
C GLU A 116 -6.24 -16.48 23.04
N GLY A 117 -5.11 -15.76 23.05
CA GLY A 117 -3.89 -16.21 23.69
C GLY A 117 -4.09 -16.06 25.19
N ASN A 118 -4.20 -17.21 25.88
CA ASN A 118 -4.25 -17.33 27.34
C ASN A 118 -3.30 -16.34 28.02
N GLY A 119 -3.82 -15.65 29.04
CA GLY A 119 -2.98 -14.97 30.01
C GLY A 119 -2.15 -15.98 30.80
N GLU A 120 -0.84 -15.97 30.57
CA GLU A 120 0.15 -16.52 31.50
C GLU A 120 1.37 -15.58 31.58
N GLY A 121 1.56 -15.00 32.77
CA GLY A 121 2.87 -14.80 33.36
C GLY A 121 3.72 -13.61 32.91
N MET A 122 3.28 -12.37 33.16
CA MET A 122 4.25 -11.31 33.45
C MET A 122 4.64 -11.46 34.93
N VAL A 123 5.56 -12.39 35.19
CA VAL A 123 6.19 -12.55 36.50
C VAL A 123 7.05 -11.32 36.74
N ASP A 124 6.64 -10.55 37.74
CA ASP A 124 7.45 -9.54 38.40
C ASP A 124 8.81 -10.13 38.78
N SER A 125 9.88 -9.45 38.37
CA SER A 125 11.22 -9.71 38.85
C SER A 125 11.86 -8.36 39.18
N GLU A 126 11.35 -7.74 40.24
CA GLU A 126 12.18 -6.87 41.06
C GLU A 126 13.40 -7.64 41.61
N LYS A 127 14.56 -6.99 41.48
CA LYS A 127 15.74 -7.04 42.36
C LYS A 127 16.56 -8.33 42.38
N LYS A 128 17.77 -8.25 41.82
CA LYS A 128 19.00 -8.54 42.58
C LYS A 128 20.27 -7.93 41.98
N LEU A 129 20.86 -7.04 42.78
CA LEU A 129 22.25 -6.54 42.82
C LEU A 129 22.79 -5.75 41.62
#